data_AF-A0A6M1T6D7-F1
#
_entry.id   AF-A0A6M1T6D7-F1
#
_cell.length_a   1.000
_cell.length_b   1.000
_cell.length_c   1.000
_cell.angle_alpha   90.00
_cell.angle_beta   90.00
_cell.angle_gamma   90.00
#
_symmetry.space_group_name_H-M   'P 1'
#
loop_
_entity.id
_entity.type
_entity.pdbx_description
1 polymer ?
#
loop_
_entity_poly.entity_id
_entity_poly.type
_entity_poly.pdbx_seq_one_letter_code
_entity_poly.pdbx_strand_id
1 'polypeptide(L)'
;MMKNFISIDVTHFPKIVACLLIAVTIVGCDRGTSPDPLPESPNNKMAYVLAAALDNPEVRETVHSAMDASPHREHKLVFQEFIESSEGTKLREELTSQLEGEKKLDELLDKLPRMDFYLPYETHRETWEHANGNIMAICILDVDAKKAKAYHPDGSSQMLTSKEEVHASEVAALFTLHPAEKKILRGDSEVKTPIATQSDRWKTRVYRIYNWTTDGYFGGDCEIYFKTSDSDGNSRSSKIVHVPRRGGSGTNLPGHAGNKLVSPAVWIYPDAASESNELTVTTMEADGGFGNGGDDNYGTFTVTKSGKYDTSKKTEQPLEGSLYPKARVFVNVK
;
A
#
# COMPACT_ATOMS: atom_id res chain seq x y z
N MET A 1 -52.19 8.58 -39.65
CA MET A 1 -50.80 8.52 -39.13
C MET A 1 -49.95 9.48 -39.93
N MET A 2 -49.61 10.64 -39.37
CA MET A 2 -48.77 11.64 -40.06
C MET A 2 -47.29 11.34 -39.82
N LYS A 3 -46.48 11.41 -40.89
CA LYS A 3 -45.02 11.36 -40.82
C LYS A 3 -44.50 12.79 -40.91
N ASN A 4 -43.77 13.25 -39.89
CA ASN A 4 -43.08 14.53 -39.95
C ASN A 4 -41.72 14.36 -40.66
N PHE A 5 -41.58 14.96 -41.83
CA PHE A 5 -40.29 15.19 -42.47
C PHE A 5 -39.88 16.64 -42.20
N ILE A 6 -38.69 16.85 -41.65
CA ILE A 6 -38.07 18.17 -41.58
C ILE A 6 -37.21 18.31 -42.84
N SER A 7 -37.57 19.26 -43.70
CA SER A 7 -36.75 19.67 -44.84
C SER A 7 -35.81 20.78 -44.38
N ILE A 8 -34.52 20.68 -44.69
CA ILE A 8 -33.55 21.76 -44.52
C ILE A 8 -33.02 22.12 -45.90
N ASP A 9 -33.38 23.32 -46.37
CA ASP A 9 -32.85 23.93 -47.58
C ASP A 9 -31.50 24.57 -47.24
N VAL A 10 -30.48 24.30 -48.07
CA VAL A 10 -29.13 24.88 -47.93
C VAL A 10 -28.68 25.38 -49.30
N THR A 11 -29.05 26.62 -49.60
CA THR A 11 -28.65 27.33 -50.81
C THR A 11 -27.68 28.48 -50.48
N HIS A 12 -26.53 28.49 -51.17
CA HIS A 12 -25.49 29.55 -51.21
C HIS A 12 -24.72 29.87 -49.90
N PHE A 13 -23.46 29.44 -49.80
CA PHE A 13 -22.25 30.27 -50.07
C PHE A 13 -20.96 29.39 -50.07
N PRO A 14 -19.80 29.83 -50.60
CA PRO A 14 -18.77 28.94 -51.13
C PRO A 14 -17.45 28.86 -50.31
N LYS A 15 -16.50 28.07 -50.86
CA LYS A 15 -15.07 27.95 -50.51
C LYS A 15 -14.72 27.05 -49.31
N ILE A 16 -14.76 25.75 -49.61
CA ILE A 16 -13.72 24.75 -49.31
C ILE A 16 -12.66 25.20 -48.28
N VAL A 17 -12.90 24.86 -47.02
CA VAL A 17 -11.85 24.42 -46.11
C VAL A 17 -12.18 22.98 -45.78
N ALA A 18 -11.38 22.04 -46.30
CA ALA A 18 -11.52 20.63 -45.99
C ALA A 18 -10.98 20.36 -44.58
N CYS A 19 -11.79 20.69 -43.56
CA CYS A 19 -11.58 20.14 -42.23
C CYS A 19 -11.78 18.63 -42.31
N LEU A 20 -10.66 17.91 -42.36
CA LEU A 20 -10.64 16.46 -42.29
C LEU A 20 -11.22 16.06 -40.92
N LEU A 21 -12.50 15.68 -40.90
CA LEU A 21 -13.12 15.14 -39.71
C LEU A 21 -12.52 13.75 -39.49
N ILE A 22 -11.38 13.71 -38.79
CA ILE A 22 -10.89 12.48 -38.19
C ILE A 22 -11.94 12.09 -37.17
N ALA A 23 -12.82 11.19 -37.57
CA ALA A 23 -13.61 10.43 -36.64
C ALA A 23 -12.61 9.65 -35.78
N VAL A 24 -12.26 10.24 -34.64
CA VAL A 24 -11.66 9.50 -33.53
C VAL A 24 -12.72 8.49 -33.15
N THR A 25 -12.63 7.30 -33.73
CA THR A 25 -13.16 6.10 -33.11
C THR A 25 -12.50 6.08 -31.75
N ILE A 26 -13.27 6.52 -30.74
CA ILE A 26 -12.98 6.16 -29.37
C ILE A 26 -12.95 4.64 -29.42
N VAL A 27 -11.74 4.08 -29.40
CA VAL A 27 -11.54 2.70 -28.99
C VAL A 27 -11.97 2.73 -27.54
N GLY A 28 -13.27 2.53 -27.32
CA GLY A 28 -13.77 2.24 -26.00
C GLY A 28 -12.95 1.04 -25.56
N CYS A 29 -12.21 1.19 -24.46
CA CYS A 29 -11.56 0.05 -23.84
C CYS A 29 -12.66 -0.99 -23.66
N ASP A 30 -12.54 -2.08 -24.41
CA ASP A 30 -13.56 -3.10 -24.51
C ASP A 30 -13.59 -3.82 -23.16
N ARG A 31 -14.38 -3.28 -22.23
CA ARG A 31 -14.71 -3.90 -20.94
C ARG A 31 -15.72 -5.03 -21.13
N GLY A 32 -15.58 -5.79 -22.21
CA GLY A 32 -15.75 -7.23 -22.12
C GLY A 32 -14.74 -7.78 -21.10
N THR A 33 -15.05 -8.84 -20.36
CA THR A 33 -16.16 -9.79 -20.54
C THR A 33 -16.76 -10.16 -19.18
N SER A 34 -17.76 -11.05 -19.18
CA SER A 34 -18.15 -11.84 -18.00
C SER A 34 -16.91 -12.27 -17.20
N PRO A 35 -16.95 -12.27 -15.86
CA PRO A 35 -15.81 -12.76 -15.05
C PRO A 35 -15.36 -14.13 -15.56
N ASP A 36 -14.05 -14.30 -15.64
CA ASP A 36 -13.43 -15.56 -16.10
C ASP A 36 -14.01 -16.73 -15.27
N PRO A 37 -14.35 -17.87 -15.91
CA PRO A 37 -14.92 -19.00 -15.19
C PRO A 37 -13.96 -19.46 -14.08
N LEU A 38 -14.52 -19.67 -12.89
CA LEU A 38 -13.78 -20.10 -11.68
C LEU A 38 -12.75 -21.20 -12.02
N PRO A 39 -11.44 -20.98 -11.75
CA PRO A 39 -10.39 -21.90 -12.21
C PRO A 39 -10.62 -23.34 -11.72
N GLU A 40 -10.38 -24.34 -12.57
CA GLU A 40 -10.69 -25.72 -12.21
C GLU A 40 -9.74 -26.30 -11.14
N SER A 41 -8.44 -26.03 -11.23
CA SER A 41 -7.45 -26.64 -10.31
C SER A 41 -7.55 -26.04 -8.89
N PRO A 42 -7.43 -26.85 -7.82
CA PRO A 42 -7.65 -26.39 -6.45
C PRO A 42 -6.79 -25.17 -6.06
N ASN A 43 -5.52 -25.17 -6.46
CA ASN A 43 -4.59 -24.08 -6.16
C ASN A 43 -5.00 -22.78 -6.86
N ASN A 44 -5.25 -22.80 -8.17
CA ASN A 44 -5.66 -21.61 -8.92
C ASN A 44 -7.03 -21.11 -8.45
N LYS A 45 -7.95 -22.01 -8.07
CA LYS A 45 -9.24 -21.65 -7.49
C LYS A 45 -9.06 -20.91 -6.16
N MET A 46 -8.21 -21.44 -5.27
CA MET A 46 -7.90 -20.78 -4.00
C MET A 46 -7.23 -19.42 -4.19
N ALA A 47 -6.26 -19.31 -5.11
CA ALA A 47 -5.63 -18.03 -5.45
C ALA A 47 -6.64 -17.00 -5.96
N TYR A 48 -7.56 -17.41 -6.85
CA TYR A 48 -8.64 -16.56 -7.37
C TYR A 48 -9.56 -16.05 -6.25
N VAL A 49 -10.11 -16.95 -5.42
CA VAL A 49 -11.06 -16.52 -4.37
C VAL A 49 -10.39 -15.74 -3.25
N LEU A 50 -9.10 -16.00 -2.97
CA LEU A 50 -8.31 -15.20 -2.04
C LEU A 50 -8.05 -13.80 -2.60
N ALA A 51 -7.72 -13.67 -3.89
CA ALA A 51 -7.55 -12.35 -4.52
C ALA A 51 -8.85 -11.54 -4.44
N ALA A 52 -9.99 -12.14 -4.77
CA ALA A 52 -11.30 -11.49 -4.68
C ALA A 52 -11.68 -11.11 -3.24
N ALA A 53 -11.43 -11.99 -2.25
CA ALA A 53 -11.66 -11.67 -0.83
C ALA A 53 -10.78 -10.52 -0.33
N LEU A 54 -9.57 -10.35 -0.89
CA LEU A 54 -8.65 -9.25 -0.57
C LEU A 54 -9.06 -7.91 -1.21
N ASP A 55 -10.11 -7.83 -2.04
CA ASP A 55 -10.69 -6.55 -2.46
C ASP A 55 -11.32 -5.80 -1.26
N ASN A 56 -11.84 -6.55 -0.28
CA ASN A 56 -12.43 -6.00 0.92
C ASN A 56 -11.35 -5.41 1.86
N PRO A 57 -11.32 -4.07 2.10
CA PRO A 57 -10.30 -3.43 2.94
C PRO A 57 -10.32 -3.89 4.40
N GLU A 58 -11.48 -4.32 4.93
CA GLU A 58 -11.55 -4.82 6.31
C GLU A 58 -10.92 -6.21 6.45
N VAL A 59 -10.98 -7.05 5.41
CA VAL A 59 -10.25 -8.33 5.35
C VAL A 59 -8.74 -8.06 5.27
N ARG A 60 -8.34 -7.03 4.53
CA ARG A 60 -6.93 -6.62 4.48
C ARG A 60 -6.41 -6.22 5.85
N GLU A 61 -7.14 -5.38 6.58
CA GLU A 61 -6.76 -4.96 7.93
C GLU A 61 -6.63 -6.15 8.91
N THR A 62 -7.56 -7.11 8.90
CA THR A 62 -7.47 -8.28 9.79
C THR A 62 -6.30 -9.20 9.44
N VAL A 63 -6.06 -9.43 8.14
CA VAL A 63 -4.92 -10.22 7.65
C VAL A 63 -3.58 -9.55 8.00
N HIS A 64 -3.47 -8.22 7.87
CA HIS A 64 -2.27 -7.47 8.26
C HIS A 64 -1.98 -7.64 9.75
N SER A 65 -2.99 -7.38 10.59
CA SER A 65 -2.90 -7.48 12.05
C SER A 65 -2.47 -8.89 12.49
N ALA A 66 -3.03 -9.93 11.87
CA ALA A 66 -2.67 -11.32 12.14
C ALA A 66 -1.23 -11.66 11.71
N MET A 67 -0.78 -11.22 10.53
CA MET A 67 0.61 -11.43 10.07
C MET A 67 1.63 -10.74 10.98
N ASP A 68 1.36 -9.53 11.46
CA ASP A 68 2.22 -8.82 12.41
C ASP A 68 2.27 -9.48 13.79
N ALA A 69 1.12 -9.93 14.28
CA ALA A 69 0.97 -10.67 15.53
C ALA A 69 1.56 -12.10 15.47
N SER A 70 1.90 -12.60 14.28
CA SER A 70 2.44 -13.96 14.10
C SER A 70 3.65 -14.20 15.01
N PRO A 71 3.69 -15.34 15.75
CA PRO A 71 4.83 -15.72 16.57
C PRO A 71 6.02 -16.22 15.74
N HIS A 72 5.93 -16.18 14.41
CA HIS A 72 6.94 -16.70 13.50
C HIS A 72 7.76 -15.58 12.85
N ARG A 73 9.07 -15.78 12.71
CA ARG A 73 10.00 -14.74 12.21
C ARG A 73 9.61 -14.15 10.85
N GLU A 74 9.01 -14.95 9.97
CA GLU A 74 8.69 -14.58 8.59
C GLU A 74 7.29 -13.96 8.45
N HIS A 75 6.58 -13.66 9.56
CA HIS A 75 5.20 -13.16 9.56
C HIS A 75 4.20 -14.11 8.86
N LYS A 76 4.59 -15.38 8.64
CA LYS A 76 3.74 -16.45 8.09
C LYS A 76 2.59 -16.78 9.03
N LEU A 77 1.40 -16.97 8.47
CA LEU A 77 0.25 -17.60 9.11
C LEU A 77 0.11 -19.03 8.57
N VAL A 78 -0.38 -19.96 9.39
CA VAL A 78 -0.92 -21.22 8.85
C VAL A 78 -2.33 -20.92 8.36
N PHE A 79 -2.57 -21.07 7.07
CA PHE A 79 -3.79 -20.58 6.43
C PHE A 79 -5.07 -21.19 7.03
N GLN A 80 -5.14 -22.53 7.11
CA GLN A 80 -6.28 -23.24 7.67
C GLN A 80 -6.58 -22.84 9.13
N GLU A 81 -5.55 -22.82 9.98
CA GLU A 81 -5.69 -22.42 11.39
C GLU A 81 -6.11 -20.96 11.55
N PHE A 82 -5.63 -20.07 10.68
CA PHE A 82 -6.00 -18.67 10.69
C PHE A 82 -7.49 -18.47 10.32
N ILE A 83 -7.96 -19.06 9.23
CA ILE A 83 -9.38 -18.91 8.81
C ILE A 83 -10.36 -19.63 9.75
N GLU A 84 -9.89 -20.56 10.60
CA GLU A 84 -10.65 -21.17 11.69
C GLU A 84 -10.60 -20.35 13.00
N SER A 85 -9.73 -19.34 13.10
CA SER A 85 -9.61 -18.48 14.28
C SER A 85 -10.62 -17.33 14.28
N SER A 86 -10.82 -16.72 15.46
CA SER A 86 -11.61 -15.49 15.62
C SER A 86 -11.14 -14.35 14.72
N GLU A 87 -9.83 -14.23 14.54
CA GLU A 87 -9.15 -13.20 13.76
C GLU A 87 -9.34 -13.39 12.25
N GLY A 88 -9.39 -14.64 11.79
CA GLY A 88 -9.62 -14.97 10.37
C GLY A 88 -11.09 -15.09 9.96
N THR A 89 -12.05 -14.90 10.87
CA THR A 89 -13.49 -15.04 10.60
C THR A 89 -13.94 -14.24 9.38
N LYS A 90 -13.55 -12.96 9.26
CA LYS A 90 -13.90 -12.11 8.09
C LYS A 90 -13.36 -12.67 6.77
N LEU A 91 -12.14 -13.23 6.77
CA LEU A 91 -11.58 -13.84 5.56
C LEU A 91 -12.34 -15.13 5.22
N ARG A 92 -12.71 -15.95 6.21
CA ARG A 92 -13.53 -17.16 5.99
C ARG A 92 -14.91 -16.81 5.42
N GLU A 93 -15.54 -15.74 5.90
CA GLU A 93 -16.82 -15.23 5.40
C GLU A 93 -16.73 -14.79 3.93
N GLU A 94 -15.72 -14.00 3.55
CA GLU A 94 -15.51 -13.62 2.14
C GLU A 94 -15.18 -14.82 1.24
N LEU A 95 -14.27 -15.71 1.65
CA LEU A 95 -13.95 -16.92 0.90
C LEU A 95 -15.19 -17.81 0.69
N THR A 96 -16.05 -17.89 1.71
CA THR A 96 -17.34 -18.58 1.67
C THR A 96 -18.32 -17.91 0.70
N SER A 97 -18.37 -16.58 0.71
CA SER A 97 -19.18 -15.78 -0.23
C SER A 97 -18.75 -16.03 -1.69
N GLN A 98 -17.45 -15.92 -1.98
CA GLN A 98 -16.86 -16.13 -3.31
C GLN A 98 -17.03 -17.56 -3.85
N LEU A 99 -17.20 -18.55 -2.97
CA LEU A 99 -17.49 -19.95 -3.36
C LEU A 99 -18.98 -20.29 -3.36
N GLU A 100 -19.86 -19.40 -2.89
CA GLU A 100 -21.30 -19.66 -2.67
C GLU A 100 -21.58 -20.77 -1.61
N GLY A 101 -20.84 -20.77 -0.49
CA GLY A 101 -21.18 -21.53 0.72
C GLY A 101 -20.04 -22.34 1.36
N GLU A 102 -20.12 -22.50 2.69
CA GLU A 102 -19.04 -23.07 3.53
C GLU A 102 -18.60 -24.46 3.07
N LYS A 103 -19.54 -25.34 2.72
CA LYS A 103 -19.25 -26.70 2.24
C LYS A 103 -18.30 -26.73 1.05
N LYS A 104 -18.39 -25.73 0.14
CA LYS A 104 -17.50 -25.63 -1.03
C LYS A 104 -16.12 -25.08 -0.67
N LEU A 105 -16.03 -24.26 0.38
CA LEU A 105 -14.74 -23.85 0.97
C LEU A 105 -14.07 -25.06 1.63
N ASP A 106 -14.78 -25.81 2.46
CA ASP A 106 -14.24 -27.01 3.11
C ASP A 106 -13.81 -28.07 2.08
N GLU A 107 -14.65 -28.36 1.06
CA GLU A 107 -14.29 -29.25 -0.07
C GLU A 107 -13.10 -28.76 -0.90
N LEU A 108 -12.75 -27.47 -0.85
CA LEU A 108 -11.56 -26.91 -1.51
C LEU A 108 -10.34 -27.02 -0.61
N LEU A 109 -10.49 -26.76 0.69
CA LEU A 109 -9.43 -26.92 1.70
C LEU A 109 -8.98 -28.37 1.81
N ASP A 110 -9.89 -29.35 1.77
CA ASP A 110 -9.61 -30.79 1.74
C ASP A 110 -8.72 -31.23 0.55
N LYS A 111 -8.66 -30.43 -0.52
CA LYS A 111 -7.85 -30.70 -1.73
C LYS A 111 -6.49 -30.01 -1.70
N LEU A 112 -6.19 -29.26 -0.64
CA LEU A 112 -4.93 -28.55 -0.44
C LEU A 112 -4.18 -29.18 0.74
N PRO A 113 -2.84 -29.23 0.72
CA PRO A 113 -2.10 -29.51 1.94
C PRO A 113 -2.30 -28.37 2.95
N ARG A 114 -1.85 -28.55 4.19
CA ARG A 114 -1.72 -27.43 5.14
C ARG A 114 -0.84 -26.36 4.49
N MET A 115 -1.30 -25.12 4.43
CA MET A 115 -0.64 -24.03 3.70
C MET A 115 -0.08 -22.98 4.66
N ASP A 116 1.04 -22.38 4.28
CA ASP A 116 1.52 -21.12 4.83
C ASP A 116 1.05 -19.96 3.97
N PHE A 117 0.54 -18.92 4.62
CA PHE A 117 -0.02 -17.70 4.05
C PHE A 117 0.82 -16.50 4.48
N TYR A 118 1.40 -15.78 3.52
CA TYR A 118 2.35 -14.71 3.80
C TYR A 118 2.56 -13.77 2.61
N LEU A 119 3.27 -12.68 2.89
CA LEU A 119 3.81 -11.75 1.90
C LEU A 119 5.34 -11.94 1.85
N PRO A 120 5.93 -12.40 0.74
CA PRO A 120 7.34 -12.76 0.67
C PRO A 120 8.28 -11.55 0.79
N TYR A 121 7.85 -10.38 0.32
CA TYR A 121 8.66 -9.17 0.33
C TYR A 121 8.25 -8.23 1.46
N GLU A 122 9.25 -7.61 2.10
CA GLU A 122 9.05 -6.65 3.20
C GLU A 122 8.30 -5.40 2.71
N THR A 123 8.66 -4.89 1.54
CA THR A 123 7.94 -3.80 0.86
C THR A 123 6.45 -4.08 0.75
N HIS A 124 6.07 -5.29 0.29
CA HIS A 124 4.68 -5.69 0.13
C HIS A 124 3.92 -5.79 1.46
N ARG A 125 4.61 -6.01 2.59
CA ARG A 125 3.99 -5.95 3.93
C ARG A 125 3.69 -4.52 4.37
N GLU A 126 4.43 -3.53 3.87
CA GLU A 126 4.33 -2.13 4.32
C GLU A 126 3.40 -1.22 3.50
N THR A 127 2.99 -1.65 2.29
CA THR A 127 2.33 -0.78 1.29
C THR A 127 0.88 -1.14 0.95
N TRP A 128 0.36 -2.26 1.44
CA TRP A 128 -0.78 -2.93 0.81
C TRP A 128 -2.16 -2.62 1.42
N GLU A 129 -2.23 -2.05 2.63
CA GLU A 129 -3.49 -1.64 3.27
C GLU A 129 -4.28 -0.66 2.37
N HIS A 130 -3.57 0.19 1.62
CA HIS A 130 -4.12 1.22 0.73
C HIS A 130 -4.00 0.88 -0.76
N ALA A 131 -3.68 -0.37 -1.10
CA ALA A 131 -3.61 -0.80 -2.49
C ALA A 131 -5.02 -0.84 -3.11
N ASN A 132 -5.31 0.14 -3.99
CA ASN A 132 -6.56 0.28 -4.72
C ASN A 132 -6.69 -0.79 -5.82
N GLY A 133 -6.90 -2.06 -5.44
CA GLY A 133 -6.99 -3.21 -6.34
C GLY A 133 -5.64 -3.70 -6.89
N ASN A 134 -4.54 -2.96 -6.69
CA ASN A 134 -3.18 -3.36 -7.11
C ASN A 134 -2.55 -4.42 -6.16
N ILE A 135 -3.29 -5.48 -5.91
CA ILE A 135 -2.91 -6.65 -5.12
C ILE A 135 -2.98 -7.86 -6.04
N MET A 136 -2.15 -8.88 -5.77
CA MET A 136 -2.32 -10.20 -6.34
C MET A 136 -2.30 -11.27 -5.26
N ALA A 137 -2.95 -12.41 -5.53
CA ALA A 137 -2.77 -13.64 -4.78
C ALA A 137 -2.29 -14.80 -5.68
N ILE A 138 -1.48 -15.68 -5.12
CA ILE A 138 -0.90 -16.83 -5.78
C ILE A 138 -0.93 -18.05 -4.86
N CYS A 139 -1.17 -19.23 -5.41
CA CYS A 139 -1.21 -20.47 -4.65
C CYS A 139 -0.39 -21.54 -5.38
N ILE A 140 0.72 -21.92 -4.75
CA ILE A 140 1.73 -22.81 -5.29
C ILE A 140 1.68 -24.11 -4.48
N LEU A 141 1.67 -25.26 -5.15
CA LEU A 141 1.73 -26.58 -4.48
C LEU A 141 3.09 -27.28 -4.68
N ASP A 142 3.80 -26.93 -5.75
CA ASP A 142 5.15 -27.40 -6.05
C ASP A 142 6.16 -26.30 -5.69
N VAL A 143 6.98 -26.52 -4.67
CA VAL A 143 7.95 -25.52 -4.18
C VAL A 143 9.07 -25.22 -5.19
N ASP A 144 9.28 -26.09 -6.18
CA ASP A 144 10.23 -25.90 -7.28
C ASP A 144 9.58 -25.26 -8.53
N ALA A 145 8.30 -24.86 -8.45
CA ALA A 145 7.56 -24.26 -9.55
C ALA A 145 8.23 -22.97 -10.07
N LYS A 146 8.71 -23.02 -11.31
CA LYS A 146 9.29 -21.85 -12.02
C LYS A 146 8.25 -20.93 -12.64
N LYS A 147 6.98 -21.34 -12.63
CA LYS A 147 5.85 -20.56 -13.15
C LYS A 147 4.65 -20.74 -12.24
N ALA A 148 3.94 -19.66 -11.97
CA ALA A 148 2.68 -19.73 -11.24
C ALA A 148 1.74 -18.61 -11.70
N LYS A 149 0.44 -18.92 -11.69
CA LYS A 149 -0.61 -18.00 -12.13
C LYS A 149 -1.10 -17.20 -10.91
N ALA A 150 -0.89 -15.89 -10.96
CA ALA A 150 -1.35 -14.96 -9.95
C ALA A 150 -2.65 -14.27 -10.43
N TYR A 151 -3.50 -13.90 -9.48
CA TYR A 151 -4.84 -13.35 -9.72
C TYR A 151 -5.00 -12.00 -9.02
N HIS A 152 -5.62 -11.06 -9.71
CA HIS A 152 -6.09 -9.78 -9.16
C HIS A 152 -7.49 -9.91 -8.55
N PRO A 153 -7.94 -8.96 -7.72
CA PRO A 153 -9.27 -9.00 -7.10
C PRO A 153 -10.43 -8.93 -8.10
N ASP A 154 -10.22 -8.34 -9.28
CA ASP A 154 -11.20 -8.30 -10.38
C ASP A 154 -11.31 -9.64 -11.16
N GLY A 155 -10.57 -10.67 -10.75
CA GLY A 155 -10.50 -11.98 -11.39
C GLY A 155 -9.54 -12.07 -12.58
N SER A 156 -8.99 -10.94 -13.04
CA SER A 156 -7.95 -10.94 -14.07
C SER A 156 -6.67 -11.62 -13.54
N SER A 157 -5.80 -12.07 -14.45
CA SER A 157 -4.69 -12.93 -14.06
C SER A 157 -3.43 -12.77 -14.91
N GLN A 158 -2.28 -12.94 -14.25
CA GLN A 158 -0.96 -12.87 -14.86
C GLN A 158 -0.20 -14.18 -14.61
N MET A 159 0.53 -14.64 -15.62
CA MET A 159 1.50 -15.73 -15.44
C MET A 159 2.84 -15.12 -15.04
N LEU A 160 3.32 -15.44 -13.84
CA LEU A 160 4.66 -15.07 -13.38
C LEU A 160 5.62 -16.19 -13.76
N THR A 161 6.75 -15.88 -14.41
CA THR A 161 7.67 -16.87 -15.02
C THR A 161 9.14 -16.78 -14.59
N SER A 162 9.48 -15.81 -13.76
CA SER A 162 10.79 -15.67 -13.10
C SER A 162 10.63 -15.15 -11.67
N LYS A 163 11.63 -15.36 -10.81
CA LYS A 163 11.61 -14.80 -9.44
C LYS A 163 11.74 -13.28 -9.46
N GLU A 164 12.38 -12.77 -10.50
CA GLU A 164 12.54 -11.37 -10.82
C GLU A 164 11.19 -10.75 -11.21
N GLU A 165 10.37 -11.39 -12.04
CA GLU A 165 8.98 -10.96 -12.32
C GLU A 165 8.07 -11.02 -11.07
N VAL A 166 8.29 -11.99 -10.18
CA VAL A 166 7.57 -12.09 -8.90
C VAL A 166 7.96 -10.94 -7.94
N HIS A 167 9.17 -10.39 -8.06
CA HIS A 167 9.67 -9.27 -7.27
C HIS A 167 9.42 -7.90 -7.92
N ALA A 168 9.39 -7.85 -9.25
CA ALA A 168 9.29 -6.63 -10.06
C ALA A 168 7.92 -6.44 -10.72
N SER A 169 6.96 -7.36 -10.52
CA SER A 169 5.55 -7.03 -10.68
C SER A 169 5.26 -5.78 -9.85
N GLU A 170 4.85 -4.69 -10.48
CA GLU A 170 4.61 -3.36 -9.87
C GLU A 170 3.34 -3.33 -8.98
N VAL A 171 3.08 -4.44 -8.30
CA VAL A 171 1.94 -4.69 -7.42
C VAL A 171 2.27 -4.21 -6.01
N ALA A 172 1.31 -3.60 -5.35
CA ALA A 172 1.49 -3.13 -3.96
C ALA A 172 1.51 -4.29 -2.96
N ALA A 173 0.99 -5.47 -3.32
CA ALA A 173 1.25 -6.73 -2.65
C ALA A 173 1.07 -7.96 -3.56
N LEU A 174 1.79 -9.03 -3.22
CA LEU A 174 1.64 -10.37 -3.76
C LEU A 174 1.51 -11.37 -2.60
N PHE A 175 0.29 -11.80 -2.32
CA PHE A 175 -0.02 -12.79 -1.31
C PHE A 175 0.30 -14.19 -1.80
N THR A 176 1.09 -14.92 -1.04
CA THR A 176 1.51 -16.28 -1.39
C THR A 176 0.91 -17.29 -0.42
N LEU A 177 0.24 -18.29 -1.00
CA LEU A 177 -0.01 -19.59 -0.38
C LEU A 177 1.00 -20.61 -0.91
N HIS A 178 1.71 -21.29 -0.02
CA HIS A 178 2.59 -22.42 -0.33
C HIS A 178 2.44 -23.55 0.71
N PRO A 179 2.89 -24.79 0.47
CA PRO A 179 2.77 -25.86 1.45
C PRO A 179 3.50 -25.49 2.75
N ALA A 180 2.88 -25.76 3.89
CA ALA A 180 3.32 -25.25 5.18
C ALA A 180 4.68 -25.80 5.60
N GLU A 181 5.60 -24.90 5.96
CA GLU A 181 6.97 -25.24 6.33
C GLU A 181 7.15 -25.36 7.84
N LYS A 182 8.30 -25.94 8.25
CA LYS A 182 8.72 -25.93 9.66
C LYS A 182 9.07 -24.50 10.08
N LYS A 183 8.35 -23.99 11.07
CA LYS A 183 8.44 -22.59 11.49
C LYS A 183 9.51 -22.36 12.55
N ILE A 184 10.03 -21.14 12.58
CA ILE A 184 10.99 -20.65 13.57
C ILE A 184 10.28 -19.60 14.43
N LEU A 185 10.26 -19.78 15.74
CA LEU A 185 9.63 -18.83 16.66
C LEU A 185 10.44 -17.52 16.75
N ARG A 186 9.71 -16.42 16.91
CA ARG A 186 10.22 -15.08 17.20
C ARG A 186 10.68 -15.02 18.67
N GLY A 187 11.89 -15.53 18.92
CA GLY A 187 12.51 -15.59 20.25
C GLY A 187 13.55 -16.71 20.37
N ASP A 188 13.36 -17.79 19.61
CA ASP A 188 14.29 -18.91 19.55
C ASP A 188 15.56 -18.49 18.81
N SER A 189 16.57 -18.07 19.57
CA SER A 189 17.92 -17.73 19.10
C SER A 189 18.96 -18.54 19.86
N GLU A 190 19.09 -19.83 19.51
CA GLU A 190 20.32 -20.59 19.78
C GLU A 190 21.01 -20.99 18.46
N VAL A 191 21.27 -20.01 17.61
CA VAL A 191 22.17 -20.14 16.46
C VAL A 191 23.13 -18.95 16.45
N LYS A 192 24.43 -19.25 16.55
CA LYS A 192 25.51 -18.26 16.42
C LYS A 192 25.83 -17.98 14.95
N THR A 193 26.43 -16.81 14.69
CA THR A 193 27.09 -16.39 13.44
C THR A 193 26.15 -15.92 12.29
N PRO A 194 26.59 -15.02 11.38
CA PRO A 194 26.21 -13.62 11.54
C PRO A 194 25.69 -12.94 10.26
N ILE A 195 24.40 -12.64 10.22
CA ILE A 195 23.87 -11.54 9.40
C ILE A 195 22.98 -10.73 10.34
N ALA A 196 23.39 -9.49 10.64
CA ALA A 196 22.62 -8.62 11.52
C ALA A 196 21.26 -8.32 10.88
N THR A 197 20.19 -8.63 11.60
CA THR A 197 18.80 -8.35 11.23
C THR A 197 18.62 -6.87 10.90
N GLN A 198 18.18 -6.55 9.68
CA GLN A 198 17.99 -5.16 9.24
C GLN A 198 17.00 -4.37 10.10
N SER A 199 16.11 -5.04 10.85
CA SER A 199 15.19 -4.43 11.81
C SER A 199 15.87 -3.71 12.97
N ASP A 200 17.05 -4.16 13.41
CA ASP A 200 17.84 -3.48 14.46
C ASP A 200 18.68 -2.33 13.89
N ARG A 201 18.74 -2.23 12.56
CA ARG A 201 19.48 -1.19 11.85
C ARG A 201 18.69 0.11 11.70
N TRP A 202 17.40 0.17 12.06
CA TRP A 202 16.62 1.40 11.98
C TRP A 202 16.30 1.96 13.38
N LYS A 203 16.94 3.09 13.67
CA LYS A 203 16.93 3.74 14.99
C LYS A 203 16.18 5.06 14.97
N THR A 204 16.15 5.78 13.85
CA THR A 204 15.48 7.08 13.73
C THR A 204 14.19 6.99 12.90
N ARG A 205 13.04 7.35 13.50
CA ARG A 205 11.70 7.22 12.88
C ARG A 205 10.74 8.35 13.24
N VAL A 206 9.90 8.77 12.30
CA VAL A 206 8.72 9.60 12.57
C VAL A 206 7.57 8.70 13.03
N TYR A 207 6.92 9.02 14.14
CA TYR A 207 5.79 8.21 14.67
C TYR A 207 4.46 8.97 14.73
N ARG A 208 4.47 10.29 14.48
CA ARG A 208 3.27 11.14 14.45
C ARG A 208 3.53 12.38 13.61
N ILE A 209 2.52 12.83 12.88
CA ILE A 209 2.50 14.10 12.15
C ILE A 209 1.28 14.93 12.61
N TYR A 210 1.46 16.25 12.69
CA TYR A 210 0.40 17.21 12.93
C TYR A 210 0.12 17.97 11.63
N ASN A 211 -0.99 17.61 10.98
CA ASN A 211 -1.31 17.98 9.59
C ASN A 211 -2.15 19.26 9.51
N TRP A 212 -1.61 20.40 9.97
CA TRP A 212 -2.33 21.67 10.01
C TRP A 212 -1.41 22.89 9.93
N THR A 213 -1.67 23.77 8.96
CA THR A 213 -0.96 25.02 8.69
C THR A 213 -1.86 26.24 8.99
N THR A 214 -1.39 27.46 8.73
CA THR A 214 -2.24 28.67 8.77
C THR A 214 -3.11 28.86 7.54
N ASP A 215 -2.76 28.22 6.41
CA ASP A 215 -3.49 28.27 5.13
C ASP A 215 -4.42 27.07 4.90
N GLY A 216 -4.37 26.00 5.72
CA GLY A 216 -5.36 24.93 5.71
C GLY A 216 -4.92 23.61 6.37
N TYR A 217 -5.43 22.51 5.82
CA TYR A 217 -4.77 21.22 5.99
C TYR A 217 -3.53 21.20 5.10
N PHE A 218 -2.40 20.82 5.66
CA PHE A 218 -1.22 20.43 4.91
C PHE A 218 -1.60 19.25 3.99
N GLY A 219 -1.26 19.31 2.71
CA GLY A 219 -1.45 18.21 1.74
C GLY A 219 -2.79 17.46 1.84
N GLY A 220 -3.90 18.16 1.57
CA GLY A 220 -5.22 17.60 1.22
C GLY A 220 -5.58 16.18 1.74
N ASP A 221 -5.81 15.29 0.78
CA ASP A 221 -5.84 13.82 0.94
C ASP A 221 -4.52 13.25 0.36
N CYS A 222 -3.39 13.87 0.70
CA CYS A 222 -2.15 13.68 -0.02
C CYS A 222 -1.17 12.75 0.69
N GLU A 223 -0.13 12.43 -0.06
CA GLU A 223 0.94 11.50 0.27
C GLU A 223 2.18 12.29 0.75
N ILE A 224 2.77 11.91 1.87
CA ILE A 224 3.92 12.61 2.48
C ILE A 224 5.10 11.66 2.60
N TYR A 225 6.32 12.11 2.31
CA TYR A 225 7.53 11.37 2.61
C TYR A 225 8.67 12.26 3.13
N PHE A 226 9.73 11.67 3.65
CA PHE A 226 10.86 12.38 4.24
C PHE A 226 12.15 12.08 3.49
N LYS A 227 12.84 13.13 3.02
CA LYS A 227 14.22 13.04 2.51
C LYS A 227 15.19 13.35 3.66
N THR A 228 15.96 12.37 4.10
CA THR A 228 16.95 12.51 5.17
C THR A 228 18.35 12.44 4.60
N SER A 229 19.25 13.33 5.04
CA SER A 229 20.68 13.25 4.73
C SER A 229 21.51 13.38 6.00
N ASP A 230 22.59 12.60 6.11
CA ASP A 230 23.60 12.76 7.17
C ASP A 230 24.67 13.81 6.84
N SER A 231 25.62 14.02 7.75
CA SER A 231 26.76 14.95 7.59
C SER A 231 27.68 14.60 6.40
N ASP A 232 27.71 13.33 6.02
CA ASP A 232 28.59 12.80 4.97
C ASP A 232 27.92 12.90 3.58
N GLY A 233 26.66 13.37 3.53
CA GLY A 233 25.88 13.54 2.31
C GLY A 233 25.11 12.29 1.88
N ASN A 234 25.07 11.23 2.69
CA ASN A 234 24.29 10.03 2.37
C ASN A 234 22.79 10.35 2.53
N SER A 235 22.08 10.42 1.40
CA SER A 235 20.65 10.72 1.39
C SER A 235 19.78 9.47 1.30
N ARG A 236 18.60 9.50 1.92
CA ARG A 236 17.57 8.45 1.94
C ARG A 236 16.18 9.08 1.87
N SER A 237 15.28 8.46 1.12
CA SER A 237 13.84 8.73 1.22
C SER A 237 13.20 7.71 2.16
N SER A 238 12.27 8.15 3.01
CA SER A 238 11.36 7.26 3.71
C SER A 238 10.30 6.71 2.77
N LYS A 239 9.50 5.74 3.27
CA LYS A 239 8.21 5.42 2.63
C LYS A 239 7.31 6.64 2.55
N ILE A 240 6.46 6.66 1.52
CA ILE A 240 5.30 7.54 1.43
C ILE A 240 4.26 7.12 2.48
N VAL A 241 3.61 8.09 3.10
CA VAL A 241 2.45 7.89 3.98
C VAL A 241 1.30 8.80 3.57
N HIS A 242 0.14 8.19 3.32
CA HIS A 242 -1.09 8.92 3.09
C HIS A 242 -1.59 9.53 4.42
N VAL A 243 -1.94 10.82 4.40
CA VAL A 243 -2.44 11.52 5.59
C VAL A 243 -3.85 12.07 5.32
N PRO A 244 -4.91 11.24 5.49
CA PRO A 244 -6.21 11.54 4.90
C PRO A 244 -6.82 12.83 5.42
N ARG A 245 -7.58 13.52 4.60
CA ARG A 245 -8.42 14.64 5.02
C ARG A 245 -9.50 14.12 5.95
N ARG A 246 -9.88 14.91 6.97
CA ARG A 246 -10.98 14.50 7.85
C ARG A 246 -12.29 14.57 7.08
N GLY A 247 -12.90 13.42 6.81
CA GLY A 247 -14.25 13.33 6.24
C GLY A 247 -15.28 14.04 7.13
N GLY A 248 -15.75 15.19 6.68
CA GLY A 248 -16.74 16.01 7.38
C GLY A 248 -16.75 17.44 6.87
N SER A 249 -17.88 17.89 6.31
CA SER A 249 -18.11 19.25 5.79
C SER A 249 -18.24 20.33 6.89
N GLY A 250 -17.69 20.08 8.08
CA GLY A 250 -17.75 20.97 9.23
C GLY A 250 -16.57 21.95 9.24
N THR A 251 -16.90 23.24 9.08
CA THR A 251 -16.10 24.44 9.37
C THR A 251 -14.63 24.24 9.79
N ASN A 252 -13.70 24.71 8.94
CA ASN A 252 -12.26 24.78 9.22
C ASN A 252 -11.96 25.74 10.38
N LEU A 253 -12.12 25.28 11.63
CA LEU A 253 -11.77 26.04 12.82
C LEU A 253 -10.35 25.68 13.30
N PRO A 254 -9.42 26.66 13.40
CA PRO A 254 -8.09 26.42 13.95
C PRO A 254 -8.20 26.04 15.43
N GLY A 255 -8.00 24.76 15.74
CA GLY A 255 -8.17 24.19 17.08
C GLY A 255 -8.62 22.73 17.12
N HIS A 256 -8.99 22.13 15.99
CA HIS A 256 -9.43 20.72 15.90
C HIS A 256 -8.55 19.83 15.00
N ALA A 257 -7.30 20.25 14.76
CA ALA A 257 -6.29 19.43 14.10
C ALA A 257 -5.94 18.21 14.97
N GLY A 258 -6.44 17.05 14.57
CA GLY A 258 -6.16 15.78 15.24
C GLY A 258 -4.69 15.37 15.04
N ASN A 259 -4.04 14.95 16.13
CA ASN A 259 -2.75 14.27 16.03
C ASN A 259 -2.93 12.97 15.23
N LYS A 260 -2.25 12.82 14.09
CA LYS A 260 -2.27 11.57 13.34
C LYS A 260 -1.04 10.74 13.68
N LEU A 261 -1.27 9.56 14.23
CA LEU A 261 -0.27 8.50 14.23
C LEU A 261 -0.02 8.13 12.76
N VAL A 262 1.24 8.17 12.32
CA VAL A 262 1.61 7.60 11.03
C VAL A 262 1.93 6.13 11.27
N SER A 263 1.07 5.24 10.78
CA SER A 263 1.14 3.81 11.07
C SER A 263 2.16 3.09 10.17
N PRO A 264 2.90 2.09 10.68
CA PRO A 264 3.37 1.92 12.05
C PRO A 264 4.80 2.49 12.19
N ALA A 265 4.88 3.82 12.26
CA ALA A 265 6.10 4.65 12.15
C ALA A 265 6.78 4.62 10.76
N VAL A 266 7.30 5.78 10.39
CA VAL A 266 8.03 6.02 9.14
C VAL A 266 9.51 6.06 9.46
N TRP A 267 10.25 5.05 9.03
CA TRP A 267 11.70 5.01 9.16
C TRP A 267 12.33 6.08 8.28
N ILE A 268 13.18 6.93 8.88
CA ILE A 268 13.81 8.04 8.16
C ILE A 268 15.33 7.92 8.07
N TYR A 269 15.97 7.19 8.99
CA TYR A 269 17.39 6.87 8.90
C TYR A 269 17.76 5.60 9.67
N PRO A 270 18.73 4.79 9.18
CA PRO A 270 19.19 3.62 9.89
C PRO A 270 19.79 4.00 11.26
N ASP A 271 20.82 4.83 11.26
CA ASP A 271 21.56 5.12 12.49
C ASP A 271 20.79 6.08 13.42
N ALA A 272 21.16 6.03 14.70
CA ALA A 272 20.56 6.88 15.72
C ALA A 272 21.02 8.31 15.50
N ALA A 273 20.08 9.25 15.38
CA ALA A 273 20.40 10.66 15.37
C ALA A 273 21.05 11.05 16.70
N SER A 274 22.17 11.77 16.66
CA SER A 274 22.87 12.28 17.83
C SER A 274 23.49 13.64 17.53
N GLU A 275 24.02 14.33 18.54
CA GLU A 275 24.83 15.54 18.36
C GLU A 275 26.13 15.28 17.54
N SER A 276 26.52 14.00 17.40
CA SER A 276 27.65 13.54 16.58
C SER A 276 27.24 12.85 15.27
N ASN A 277 25.92 12.74 14.99
CA ASN A 277 25.34 12.11 13.81
C ASN A 277 24.03 12.86 13.51
N GLU A 278 24.16 14.09 13.03
CA GLU A 278 23.03 14.96 12.75
C GLU A 278 22.34 14.57 11.45
N LEU A 279 21.01 14.54 11.46
CA LEU A 279 20.21 14.15 10.31
C LEU A 279 19.38 15.33 9.82
N THR A 280 19.65 15.79 8.60
CA THR A 280 18.86 16.83 7.93
C THR A 280 17.64 16.19 7.26
N VAL A 281 16.45 16.40 7.82
CA VAL A 281 15.20 15.78 7.37
C VAL A 281 14.31 16.81 6.69
N THR A 282 13.98 16.59 5.42
CA THR A 282 13.07 17.43 4.63
C THR A 282 11.74 16.71 4.44
N THR A 283 10.63 17.41 4.70
CA THR A 283 9.27 16.88 4.49
C THR A 283 8.80 17.24 3.08
N MET A 284 8.45 16.23 2.30
CA MET A 284 8.00 16.32 0.92
C MET A 284 6.56 15.84 0.83
N GLU A 285 5.75 16.49 -0.01
CA GLU A 285 4.50 15.92 -0.52
C GLU A 285 4.78 15.21 -1.85
N ALA A 286 4.15 14.06 -2.05
CA ALA A 286 4.00 13.44 -3.37
C ALA A 286 2.59 13.81 -3.86
N ASP A 287 2.52 14.63 -4.91
CA ASP A 287 1.26 15.16 -5.46
C ASP A 287 0.68 14.24 -6.56
N GLY A 288 1.34 13.12 -6.87
CA GLY A 288 0.83 12.05 -7.74
C GLY A 288 0.59 12.44 -9.21
N GLY A 289 1.09 13.59 -9.65
CA GLY A 289 0.69 14.23 -10.89
C GLY A 289 1.35 13.65 -12.15
N PHE A 290 0.55 13.06 -13.04
CA PHE A 290 0.92 12.89 -14.46
C PHE A 290 0.96 14.27 -15.17
N GLY A 291 2.02 15.04 -14.91
CA GLY A 291 2.35 16.26 -15.65
C GLY A 291 2.86 17.43 -14.80
N ASN A 292 4.19 17.59 -14.75
CA ASN A 292 4.94 18.79 -14.34
C ASN A 292 4.65 19.45 -12.96
N GLY A 293 3.71 18.93 -12.17
CA GLY A 293 3.79 19.04 -10.71
C GLY A 293 5.06 18.35 -10.22
N GLY A 294 5.71 18.93 -9.23
CA GLY A 294 6.92 18.37 -8.64
C GLY A 294 6.84 18.49 -7.14
N ASP A 295 7.21 17.42 -6.44
CA ASP A 295 7.09 17.23 -4.99
C ASP A 295 7.27 18.53 -4.18
N ASP A 296 6.18 18.97 -3.53
CA ASP A 296 6.21 20.22 -2.77
C ASP A 296 7.06 20.08 -1.50
N ASN A 297 7.96 21.04 -1.28
CA ASN A 297 8.85 21.05 -0.13
C ASN A 297 8.22 21.84 1.03
N TYR A 298 7.77 21.11 2.05
CA TYR A 298 7.16 21.67 3.26
C TYR A 298 8.16 22.07 4.34
N GLY A 299 9.45 21.88 4.06
CA GLY A 299 10.58 22.41 4.78
C GLY A 299 11.42 21.34 5.49
N THR A 300 12.50 21.80 6.10
CA THR A 300 13.63 20.98 6.55
C THR A 300 13.95 21.27 8.01
N PHE A 301 14.21 20.23 8.79
CA PHE A 301 14.60 20.29 10.20
C PHE A 301 15.76 19.32 10.49
N THR A 302 16.59 19.63 11.49
CA THR A 302 17.70 18.75 11.91
C THR A 302 17.26 17.89 13.10
N VAL A 303 17.50 16.57 13.03
CA VAL A 303 17.27 15.63 14.12
C VAL A 303 18.60 15.24 14.76
N THR A 304 18.64 15.32 16.09
CA THR A 304 19.77 14.87 16.93
C THR A 304 19.31 14.06 18.15
N LYS A 305 18.00 13.89 18.36
CA LYS A 305 17.39 13.11 19.46
C LYS A 305 15.90 12.86 19.23
N SER A 306 15.28 12.04 20.08
CA SER A 306 13.82 11.95 20.17
C SER A 306 13.21 13.33 20.48
N GLY A 307 12.17 13.73 19.76
CA GLY A 307 11.61 15.07 19.93
C GLY A 307 10.46 15.43 18.98
N LYS A 308 10.02 16.68 19.11
CA LYS A 308 9.00 17.30 18.25
C LYS A 308 9.66 18.42 17.45
N TYR A 309 9.58 18.30 16.14
CA TYR A 309 10.21 19.16 15.16
C TYR A 309 9.16 19.97 14.39
N ASP A 310 9.57 21.10 13.83
CA ASP A 310 8.75 22.01 13.03
C ASP A 310 9.37 22.10 11.64
N THR A 311 8.61 21.77 10.59
CA THR A 311 9.16 21.74 9.23
C THR A 311 9.53 23.14 8.72
N SER A 312 8.99 24.20 9.31
CA SER A 312 9.23 25.58 8.87
C SER A 312 10.57 26.18 9.31
N LYS A 313 11.40 25.47 10.08
CA LYS A 313 12.60 26.04 10.71
C LYS A 313 13.89 25.26 10.43
N LYS A 314 14.84 25.93 9.75
CA LYS A 314 16.26 25.54 9.66
C LYS A 314 17.03 25.73 10.99
N THR A 315 16.44 25.43 12.16
CA THR A 315 17.11 25.66 13.46
C THR A 315 16.86 24.57 14.50
N GLU A 316 17.88 24.33 15.32
CA GLU A 316 18.18 23.10 16.07
C GLU A 316 17.33 22.83 17.34
N GLN A 317 16.31 23.63 17.65
CA GLN A 317 15.68 23.59 18.98
C GLN A 317 14.15 23.43 18.99
N PRO A 318 13.59 22.53 19.83
CA PRO A 318 12.17 22.52 20.15
C PRO A 318 11.80 23.76 20.97
N LEU A 319 10.74 24.47 20.59
CA LEU A 319 10.35 25.73 21.22
C LEU A 319 8.97 25.66 21.89
N GLU A 320 8.91 26.20 23.10
CA GLU A 320 7.69 26.79 23.66
C GLU A 320 7.39 28.13 22.95
N GLY A 321 6.11 28.47 22.79
CA GLY A 321 5.68 29.86 22.48
C GLY A 321 5.67 30.33 21.01
N SER A 322 6.05 29.51 20.02
CA SER A 322 6.06 29.96 18.60
C SER A 322 4.75 29.73 17.85
N LEU A 323 4.34 30.77 17.12
CA LEU A 323 3.30 30.78 16.09
C LEU A 323 4.00 30.96 14.73
N TYR A 324 3.75 30.21 13.66
CA TYR A 324 3.07 28.90 13.53
C TYR A 324 3.92 27.97 12.63
N PRO A 325 3.82 26.62 12.79
CA PRO A 325 4.44 25.66 11.88
C PRO A 325 3.81 25.60 10.48
N LYS A 326 4.56 25.05 9.51
CA LYS A 326 3.96 24.38 8.34
C LYS A 326 3.43 22.99 8.74
N ALA A 327 4.28 22.11 9.28
CA ALA A 327 3.85 20.91 10.00
C ALA A 327 4.66 20.70 11.27
N ARG A 328 4.14 19.86 12.18
CA ARG A 328 4.93 19.34 13.31
C ARG A 328 5.13 17.84 13.16
N VAL A 329 6.38 17.41 13.22
CA VAL A 329 6.81 16.02 13.03
C VAL A 329 7.37 15.51 14.34
N PHE A 330 6.92 14.34 14.79
CA PHE A 330 7.40 13.75 16.03
C PHE A 330 8.32 12.58 15.71
N VAL A 331 9.58 12.70 16.12
CA VAL A 331 10.66 11.74 15.84
C VAL A 331 11.01 10.99 17.11
N ASN A 332 11.24 9.69 16.97
CA ASN A 332 11.75 8.79 18.00
C ASN A 332 13.10 8.25 17.51
N VAL A 333 14.10 8.37 18.36
CA VAL A 333 15.46 7.83 18.20
C VAL A 333 15.63 6.74 19.27
N LYS A 334 16.00 5.54 18.83
CA LYS A 334 16.32 4.36 19.65
C LYS A 334 17.84 4.16 19.82
#